data_AF-A0A5Q4G2M0-F1
#
_entry.id   AF-A0A5Q4G2M0-F1
#
_cell.length_a   1.000
_cell.length_b   1.000
_cell.length_c   1.000
_cell.angle_alpha   90.00
_cell.angle_beta   90.00
_cell.angle_gamma   90.00
#
_symmetry.space_group_name_H-M   'P 1'
#
loop_
_entity.id
_entity.type
_entity.pdbx_description
1 polymer ?
#
loop_
_entity_poly.entity_id
_entity_poly.type
_entity_poly.pdbx_seq_one_letter_code
_entity_poly.pdbx_strand_id
1 'polypeptide(L)'
;MTMLAIRLFAGFTVGAMLAVITAALATSSLTGDGAILLALAWGRVTLVDLYLAFGIMWLWIAFRERSVWRAVAWLLVTVTTGSLAIGVYLLWASIRAANPTELALGPDRLREIQRDGPAI
;
A
#
# COMPACT_ATOMS: atom_id res chain seq x y z
N MET A 1 -15.06 9.95 7.33
CA MET A 1 -13.58 10.10 7.43
C MET A 1 -13.16 11.23 6.51
N THR A 2 -12.46 12.26 7.01
CA THR A 2 -12.07 13.42 6.19
C THR A 2 -10.79 13.11 5.40
N MET A 3 -10.61 13.72 4.22
CA MET A 3 -9.41 13.53 3.39
C MET A 3 -8.13 13.91 4.14
N LEU A 4 -8.21 14.91 5.04
CA LEU A 4 -7.08 15.31 5.88
C LEU A 4 -6.62 14.16 6.80
N ALA A 5 -7.54 13.48 7.49
CA ALA A 5 -7.20 12.38 8.38
C ALA A 5 -6.48 11.25 7.63
N ILE A 6 -6.94 10.94 6.41
CA ILE A 6 -6.32 9.92 5.55
C ILE A 6 -4.89 10.31 5.18
N ARG A 7 -4.68 11.56 4.76
CA ARG A 7 -3.35 12.06 4.38
C ARG A 7 -2.38 12.05 5.56
N LEU A 8 -2.84 12.45 6.74
CA LEU A 8 -2.03 12.43 7.96
C LEU A 8 -1.64 11.00 8.34
N PHE A 9 -2.58 10.06 8.31
CA PHE A 9 -2.29 8.66 8.59
C PHE A 9 -1.34 8.03 7.57
N ALA A 10 -1.56 8.29 6.28
CA ALA A 10 -0.69 7.80 5.20
C ALA A 10 0.72 8.41 5.31
N GLY A 11 0.82 9.72 5.57
CA GLY A 11 2.09 10.40 5.79
C GLY A 11 2.84 9.88 7.02
N PHE A 12 2.13 9.66 8.12
CA PHE A 12 2.70 9.02 9.32
C PHE A 12 3.23 7.61 9.00
N THR A 13 2.46 6.80 8.28
CA THR A 13 2.85 5.44 7.88
C THR A 13 4.15 5.46 7.09
N VAL A 14 4.26 6.36 6.10
CA VAL A 14 5.48 6.53 5.29
C VAL A 14 6.67 6.95 6.15
N GLY A 15 6.49 7.98 6.98
CA GLY A 15 7.54 8.49 7.86
C GLY A 15 8.04 7.44 8.86
N ALA A 16 7.12 6.74 9.51
CA ALA A 16 7.45 5.69 10.47
C ALA A 16 8.19 4.51 9.82
N MET A 17 7.74 4.06 8.65
CA MET A 17 8.41 2.98 7.93
C MET A 17 9.80 3.37 7.45
N LEU A 18 9.98 4.59 6.92
CA LEU A 18 11.30 5.09 6.56
C LEU A 18 12.23 5.14 7.77
N ALA A 19 11.76 5.65 8.92
CA ALA A 19 12.56 5.74 10.14
C ALA A 19 12.99 4.37 10.68
N VAL A 20 12.09 3.38 10.68
CA VAL A 20 12.41 2.04 11.18
C VAL A 20 13.31 1.29 10.20
N ILE A 21 13.10 1.41 8.89
CA ILE A 21 13.97 0.80 7.88
C ILE A 21 15.40 1.35 7.99
N THR A 22 15.56 2.67 8.10
CA THR A 22 16.91 3.27 8.23
C THR A 22 17.57 2.88 9.54
N ALA A 23 16.84 2.84 10.65
CA ALA A 23 17.37 2.39 11.94
C ALA A 23 17.81 0.91 11.90
N ALA A 24 17.01 0.03 11.28
CA ALA A 24 17.35 -1.38 11.12
C ALA A 24 18.58 -1.56 10.23
N LEU A 25 18.62 -0.93 9.05
CA LEU A 25 19.78 -1.02 8.14
C LEU A 25 21.08 -0.45 8.74
N ALA A 26 20.99 0.46 9.71
CA ALA A 26 22.15 1.00 10.42
C ALA A 26 22.72 0.06 11.50
N THR A 27 21.91 -0.88 12.01
CA THR A 27 22.25 -1.72 13.18
C THR A 27 22.31 -3.21 12.87
N SER A 28 21.65 -3.66 11.82
CA SER A 28 21.52 -5.07 11.48
C SER A 28 21.46 -5.31 9.96
N SER A 29 21.42 -6.58 9.58
CA SER A 29 21.35 -7.00 8.18
C SER A 29 20.01 -7.67 7.89
N LEU A 30 19.40 -7.32 6.75
CA LEU A 30 18.11 -7.87 6.34
C LEU A 30 18.15 -9.40 6.20
N THR A 31 19.25 -9.94 5.68
CA THR A 31 19.43 -11.38 5.47
C THR A 31 19.66 -12.12 6.78
N GLY A 32 20.47 -11.59 7.69
CA GLY A 32 20.75 -12.21 8.99
C GLY A 32 19.51 -12.27 9.88
N ASP A 33 18.85 -11.13 10.08
CA ASP A 33 17.65 -11.05 10.91
C ASP A 33 16.48 -11.80 10.27
N GLY A 34 16.40 -11.76 8.93
CA GLY A 34 15.42 -12.52 8.16
C GLY A 34 15.57 -14.04 8.36
N ALA A 35 16.80 -14.56 8.40
CA ALA A 35 17.03 -15.98 8.65
C ALA A 35 16.56 -16.42 10.05
N ILE A 36 16.77 -15.56 11.05
CA ILE A 36 16.29 -15.80 12.43
C ILE A 36 14.75 -15.80 12.46
N LEU A 37 14.11 -14.81 11.83
CA LEU A 37 12.64 -14.76 11.71
C LEU A 37 12.07 -16.02 11.04
N LEU A 38 12.71 -16.50 9.98
CA LEU A 38 12.30 -17.71 9.28
C LEU A 38 12.50 -18.99 10.09
N ALA A 39 13.45 -19.02 11.03
CA ALA A 39 13.64 -20.15 11.93
C ALA A 39 12.50 -20.26 12.98
N LEU A 40 11.95 -19.12 13.41
CA LEU A 40 10.86 -19.04 14.38
C LEU A 40 9.52 -19.43 13.75
N ALA A 41 8.76 -20.31 14.40
CA ALA A 41 7.43 -20.73 13.92
C ALA A 41 6.47 -19.54 13.78
N TRP A 42 6.39 -18.71 14.81
CA TRP A 42 5.58 -17.49 14.77
C TRP A 42 6.12 -16.43 13.80
N GLY A 43 7.44 -16.37 13.60
CA GLY A 43 8.04 -15.47 12.60
C GLY A 43 7.56 -15.80 11.19
N ARG A 44 7.48 -17.09 10.82
CA ARG A 44 6.88 -17.52 9.55
C ARG A 44 5.39 -17.18 9.45
N VAL A 45 4.62 -17.38 10.53
CA VAL A 45 3.18 -17.03 10.55
C VAL A 45 2.98 -15.54 10.28
N THR A 46 3.72 -14.67 10.97
CA THR A 46 3.64 -13.22 10.76
C THR A 46 4.08 -12.80 9.36
N LEU A 47 5.11 -13.44 8.78
CA LEU A 47 5.50 -13.18 7.40
C LEU A 47 4.38 -13.56 6.42
N VAL A 48 3.78 -14.73 6.56
CA VAL A 48 2.66 -15.15 5.70
C VAL A 48 1.49 -14.17 5.83
N ASP A 49 1.08 -13.84 7.06
CA ASP A 49 -0.01 -12.89 7.33
C ASP A 49 0.25 -11.52 6.68
N LEU A 50 1.45 -10.97 6.88
CA LEU A 50 1.87 -9.69 6.33
C LEU A 50 1.81 -9.67 4.80
N TYR A 51 2.35 -10.71 4.14
CA TYR A 51 2.38 -10.76 2.68
C TYR A 51 1.00 -11.04 2.06
N LEU A 52 0.11 -11.76 2.77
CA LEU A 52 -1.29 -11.87 2.36
C LEU A 52 -2.00 -10.51 2.44
N ALA A 53 -1.78 -9.75 3.52
CA ALA A 53 -2.31 -8.40 3.64
C ALA A 53 -1.79 -7.46 2.53
N PHE A 54 -0.50 -7.59 2.18
CA PHE A 54 0.08 -6.87 1.05
C PHE A 54 -0.55 -7.26 -0.29
N GLY A 55 -0.80 -8.55 -0.51
CA GLY A 55 -1.50 -9.04 -1.69
C GLY A 55 -2.92 -8.47 -1.82
N ILE A 56 -3.68 -8.45 -0.73
CA ILE A 56 -5.03 -7.86 -0.69
C ILE A 56 -4.98 -6.37 -1.01
N MET A 57 -4.05 -5.64 -0.39
CA MET A 57 -3.89 -4.21 -0.66
C MET A 57 -3.45 -3.95 -2.09
N TRP A 58 -2.56 -4.78 -2.62
CA TRP A 58 -2.15 -4.69 -4.01
C TRP A 58 -3.32 -4.96 -4.97
N LEU A 59 -4.21 -5.92 -4.68
CA LEU A 59 -5.41 -6.15 -5.50
C LEU A 59 -6.28 -4.89 -5.56
N TRP A 60 -6.41 -4.16 -4.44
CA TRP A 60 -7.08 -2.86 -4.44
C TRP A 60 -6.35 -1.82 -5.32
N ILE A 61 -5.02 -1.75 -5.27
CA ILE A 61 -4.22 -0.89 -6.16
C ILE A 61 -4.44 -1.28 -7.63
N ALA A 62 -4.34 -2.56 -7.95
CA ALA A 62 -4.53 -3.09 -9.30
C ALA A 62 -5.94 -2.85 -9.83
N PHE A 63 -6.94 -2.89 -8.96
CA PHE A 63 -8.32 -2.54 -9.30
C PHE A 63 -8.49 -1.06 -9.66
N ARG A 64 -7.76 -0.16 -8.97
CA ARG A 64 -7.80 1.29 -9.22
C ARG A 64 -6.98 1.72 -10.43
N GLU A 65 -5.86 1.05 -10.70
CA GLU A 65 -4.98 1.37 -11.81
C GLU A 65 -5.53 0.82 -13.13
N ARG A 66 -5.70 1.69 -14.13
CA ARG A 66 -6.10 1.27 -15.48
C ARG A 66 -4.98 0.53 -16.22
N SER A 67 -3.73 0.81 -15.87
CA SER A 67 -2.55 0.25 -16.54
C SER A 67 -2.00 -0.96 -15.80
N VAL A 68 -2.01 -2.11 -16.47
CA VAL A 68 -1.42 -3.36 -15.96
C VAL A 68 0.05 -3.16 -15.59
N TRP A 69 0.80 -2.40 -16.38
CA TRP A 69 2.21 -2.09 -16.09
C TRP A 69 2.39 -1.35 -14.77
N ARG A 70 1.51 -0.39 -14.47
CA ARG A 70 1.54 0.34 -13.19
C ARG A 70 1.17 -0.57 -12.03
N ALA A 71 0.14 -1.40 -12.20
CA ALA A 71 -0.25 -2.38 -11.19
C ALA A 71 0.90 -3.34 -10.87
N VAL A 72 1.59 -3.87 -11.89
CA VAL A 72 2.75 -4.76 -11.70
C VAL A 72 3.92 -4.03 -11.04
N ALA A 73 4.20 -2.77 -11.42
CA ALA A 73 5.24 -1.98 -10.75
C ALA A 73 4.93 -1.81 -9.26
N TRP A 74 3.68 -1.51 -8.90
CA TRP A 74 3.25 -1.43 -7.51
C TRP A 74 3.32 -2.76 -6.77
N LEU A 75 3.11 -3.90 -7.45
CA LEU A 75 3.32 -5.22 -6.87
C LEU A 75 4.77 -5.37 -6.41
N LEU A 76 5.71 -5.14 -7.33
CA LEU A 76 7.15 -5.31 -7.08
C LEU A 76 7.65 -4.42 -5.94
N VAL A 77 7.23 -3.16 -5.92
CA VAL A 77 7.60 -2.23 -4.85
C VAL A 77 6.96 -2.64 -3.52
N THR A 78 5.71 -3.12 -3.53
CA THR A 78 5.01 -3.59 -2.32
C THR A 78 5.62 -4.85 -1.73
N VAL A 79 5.96 -5.85 -2.53
CA VAL A 79 6.61 -7.07 -1.99
C VAL A 79 8.02 -6.79 -1.48
N THR A 80 8.68 -5.74 -1.97
CA THR A 80 10.04 -5.38 -1.55
C THR A 80 10.06 -4.48 -0.31
N THR A 81 9.14 -3.51 -0.23
CA THR A 81 9.16 -2.46 0.82
C THR A 81 7.95 -2.49 1.75
N GLY A 82 7.01 -3.40 1.50
CA GLY A 82 5.83 -3.65 2.32
C GLY A 82 4.93 -2.45 2.47
N SER A 83 4.58 -2.15 3.73
CA SER A 83 3.70 -1.04 4.12
C SER A 83 4.23 0.34 3.72
N LEU A 84 5.52 0.49 3.43
CA LEU A 84 6.05 1.73 2.87
C LEU A 84 5.43 2.02 1.50
N ALA A 85 5.43 1.05 0.58
CA ALA A 85 4.82 1.19 -0.75
C ALA A 85 3.33 1.52 -0.66
N ILE A 86 2.62 0.80 0.21
CA ILE A 86 1.18 0.98 0.44
C ILE A 86 0.90 2.39 0.98
N GLY A 87 1.67 2.85 1.97
CA GLY A 87 1.56 4.19 2.53
C GLY A 87 1.83 5.27 1.48
N VAL A 88 2.87 5.10 0.65
CA VAL A 88 3.18 6.03 -0.46
C VAL A 88 2.05 6.05 -1.47
N TYR A 89 1.52 4.89 -1.87
CA TYR A 89 0.39 4.82 -2.80
C TYR A 89 -0.84 5.53 -2.25
N LEU A 90 -1.21 5.23 -1.00
CA LEU A 90 -2.36 5.84 -0.34
C LEU A 90 -2.21 7.36 -0.24
N LEU A 91 -1.03 7.84 0.16
CA LEU A 91 -0.73 9.26 0.25
C LEU A 91 -0.85 9.93 -1.12
N TRP A 92 -0.17 9.37 -2.13
CA TRP A 92 -0.21 9.85 -3.51
C TRP A 92 -1.63 9.92 -4.08
N ALA A 93 -2.42 8.86 -3.88
CA ALA A 93 -3.79 8.82 -4.36
C ALA A 93 -4.71 9.77 -3.59
N SER A 94 -4.50 9.94 -2.28
CA SER A 94 -5.31 10.83 -1.44
C SER A 94 -5.06 12.32 -1.71
N ILE A 95 -3.88 12.69 -2.22
CA ILE A 95 -3.60 14.05 -2.67
C ILE A 95 -4.35 14.36 -3.98
N ARG A 96 -4.53 13.34 -4.84
CA ARG A 96 -5.18 13.48 -6.15
C ARG A 96 -6.70 13.37 -6.11
N ALA A 97 -7.25 12.66 -5.14
CA ALA A 97 -8.69 12.51 -4.98
C ALA A 97 -9.31 13.74 -4.27
N ALA A 98 -10.49 14.17 -4.75
CA ALA A 98 -11.27 15.23 -4.12
C ALA A 98 -12.10 14.72 -2.93
N ASN A 99 -12.57 13.47 -2.99
CA ASN A 99 -13.43 12.86 -1.99
C ASN A 99 -13.06 11.39 -1.70
N PRO A 100 -13.56 10.79 -0.59
CA PRO A 100 -13.23 9.41 -0.22
C PRO A 100 -13.65 8.38 -1.26
N THR A 101 -14.72 8.62 -2.02
CA THR A 101 -15.20 7.71 -3.06
C THR A 101 -14.22 7.67 -4.23
N GLU A 102 -13.67 8.82 -4.62
CA GLU A 102 -12.62 8.94 -5.64
C GLU A 102 -11.30 8.36 -5.19
N LEU A 103 -11.01 8.46 -3.90
CA LEU A 103 -9.92 7.71 -3.31
C LEU A 103 -10.18 6.20 -3.32
N ALA A 104 -11.40 5.72 -3.12
CA ALA A 104 -11.66 4.29 -3.08
C ALA A 104 -11.59 3.63 -4.47
N LEU A 105 -12.14 4.30 -5.48
CA LEU A 105 -12.34 3.74 -6.82
C LEU A 105 -11.33 4.21 -7.86
N GLY A 106 -10.72 5.39 -7.64
CA GLY A 106 -9.94 6.07 -8.66
C GLY A 106 -10.80 6.90 -9.64
N PRO A 107 -10.21 7.92 -10.27
CA PRO A 107 -10.96 8.88 -11.09
C PRO A 107 -11.55 8.25 -12.36
N ASP A 108 -10.83 7.32 -13.00
CA ASP A 108 -11.27 6.73 -14.26
C ASP A 108 -12.48 5.80 -14.08
N ARG A 109 -12.46 4.98 -13.02
CA ARG A 109 -13.55 4.04 -12.71
C ARG A 109 -14.82 4.74 -12.24
N LEU A 110 -14.68 5.82 -11.47
CA LEU A 110 -15.83 6.63 -11.09
C LEU A 110 -16.54 7.22 -12.30
N ARG A 111 -15.77 7.74 -13.26
CA ARG A 111 -16.32 8.30 -14.49
C ARG A 111 -17.04 7.22 -15.32
N GLU A 112 -16.50 6.00 -15.37
CA GLU A 112 -17.14 4.86 -16.01
C GLU A 112 -18.50 4.54 -15.36
N ILE A 113 -18.55 4.41 -14.03
CA ILE A 113 -19.78 4.14 -13.28
C ILE A 113 -20.80 5.28 -13.41
N GLN A 114 -20.35 6.54 -13.38
CA GLN A 114 -21.23 7.70 -13.55
C GLN A 114 -21.78 7.81 -14.97
N ARG A 115 -21.02 7.37 -15.98
CA ARG A 115 -21.46 7.40 -17.38
C ARG A 115 -22.44 6.26 -17.69
N ASP A 116 -22.19 5.08 -17.14
CA ASP A 116 -22.92 3.85 -17.48
C ASP A 116 -23.98 3.48 -16.41
N GLY A 117 -24.10 4.28 -15.34
CA GLY A 117 -25.12 4.14 -14.29
C GLY A 117 -26.48 4.73 -14.70
N PRO A 118 -27.59 4.29 -14.07
CA PRO A 118 -28.91 4.86 -14.35
C PRO A 118 -28.89 6.37 -14.08
N ALA A 119 -29.46 7.16 -14.99
CA ALA A 119 -29.70 8.57 -14.77
C ALA A 119 -30.64 8.72 -13.56
N ILE A 120 -30.09 9.15 -12.42
CA ILE A 120 -30.85 9.53 -11.22
C ILE A 120 -31.15 11.03 -11.29
#